data_AF-A0A962YPR5-F1
#
_entry.id   AF-A0A962YPR5-F1
#
_cell.length_a   1.000
_cell.length_b   1.000
_cell.length_c   1.000
_cell.angle_alpha   90.00
_cell.angle_beta   90.00
_cell.angle_gamma   90.00
#
_symmetry.space_group_name_H-M   'P 1'
#
loop_
_entity.id
_entity.type
_entity.pdbx_description
1 polymer ?
#
loop_
_entity_poly.entity_id
_entity_poly.type
_entity_poly.pdbx_seq_one_letter_code
_entity_poly.pdbx_strand_id
1 'polypeptide(L)' 'MKTVHVAVGVLISAAGAVLITRRPDHVHQGGLWEFPGGKVEEG' A
#
# COMPACT_ATOMS: atom_id res chain seq x y z
N MET A 1 4.32 -15.95 16.51
CA MET A 1 3.90 -15.11 15.37
C MET A 1 5.12 -14.36 14.85
N LYS A 2 5.30 -14.25 13.53
CA LYS A 2 6.40 -13.51 12.92
C LYS A 2 5.92 -12.10 12.58
N THR A 3 6.59 -11.07 13.09
CA THR A 3 6.31 -9.68 12.76
C THR A 3 6.85 -9.37 11.36
N VAL A 4 6.08 -8.65 10.55
CA VAL A 4 6.51 -8.16 9.24
C VAL A 4 6.45 -6.63 9.28
N HIS A 5 7.59 -5.98 9.03
CA HIS A 5 7.65 -4.53 8.90
C HIS A 5 7.25 -4.13 7.47
N VAL A 6 6.28 -3.23 7.37
CA VAL A 6 5.78 -2.68 6.10
C VAL A 6 5.84 -1.17 6.19
N ALA A 7 6.32 -0.53 5.12
CA ALA A 7 6.31 0.91 4.97
C ALA A 7 5.39 1.29 3.80
N VAL A 8 4.63 2.38 3.96
CA VAL A 8 3.73 2.92 2.94
C VAL A 8 3.98 4.41 2.73
N GLY A 9 3.79 4.86 1.50
CA GLY A 9 3.82 6.27 1.12
C GLY A 9 2.41 6.82 0.95
N VAL A 10 2.14 7.98 1.55
CA VAL A 10 0.90 8.73 1.33
C VAL A 10 1.25 9.94 0.47
N LEU A 11 0.93 9.85 -0.83
CA LEU A 11 1.18 10.92 -1.78
C LEU A 11 -0.08 11.78 -1.91
N ILE A 12 0.07 13.07 -1.66
CA ILE A 12 -1.02 14.05 -1.70
C ILE A 12 -0.72 15.04 -2.83
N SER A 13 -1.65 15.19 -3.77
CA SER A 13 -1.55 16.18 -4.84
C SER A 13 -1.77 17.60 -4.31
N ALA A 14 -1.42 18.61 -5.10
CA ALA A 14 -1.68 20.03 -4.75
C ALA A 14 -3.18 20.34 -4.54
N ALA A 15 -4.08 19.53 -5.11
CA ALA A 15 -5.52 19.64 -4.93
C ALA A 15 -6.04 18.86 -3.70
N GLY A 16 -5.16 18.25 -2.90
CA GLY A 16 -5.53 17.47 -1.71
C GLY A 16 -5.97 16.02 -1.98
N ALA A 17 -5.99 15.58 -3.25
CA ALA A 17 -6.31 14.20 -3.58
C ALA A 17 -5.15 13.26 -3.18
N VAL A 18 -5.49 12.06 -2.69
CA VAL A 18 -4.53 11.04 -2.22
C VAL A 18 -4.38 9.94 -3.26
N LEU A 19 -3.14 9.53 -3.55
CA LEU A 19 -2.87 8.39 -4.42
C LEU A 19 -3.14 7.07 -3.69
N ILE A 20 -4.07 6.29 -4.23
CA ILE A 20 -4.39 4.91 -3.80
C ILE A 20 -4.47 4.00 -5.02
N THR A 21 -4.24 2.70 -4.83
CA THR A 21 -4.38 1.67 -5.87
C THR A 21 -5.45 0.65 -5.48
N ARG A 22 -6.13 0.07 -6.48
CA ARG A 22 -7.07 -1.03 -6.25
C ARG A 22 -6.35 -2.36 -6.48
N ARG A 23 -6.42 -3.27 -5.52
CA ARG A 23 -5.82 -4.60 -5.63
C ARG A 23 -6.50 -5.40 -6.74
N PRO A 24 -5.75 -6.13 -7.60
CA PRO A 24 -6.35 -7.04 -8.56
C PRO A 24 -7.29 -8.03 -7.89
N ASP A 25 -8.44 -8.32 -8.49
CA ASP A 25 -9.49 -9.11 -7.82
C ASP A 25 -9.05 -10.53 -7.44
N HIS A 26 -8.08 -11.10 -8.17
CA HIS A 26 -7.62 -12.48 -7.98
C HIS A 26 -6.53 -12.66 -6.90
N VAL A 27 -6.05 -11.57 -6.27
CA VAL A 27 -5.04 -11.67 -5.21
C VAL A 27 -5.68 -11.71 -3.83
N HIS A 28 -4.91 -12.13 -2.81
CA HIS A 28 -5.34 -12.00 -1.42
C HIS A 28 -5.80 -10.56 -1.13
N GLN A 29 -6.98 -10.39 -0.56
CA GLN A 29 -7.63 -9.07 -0.36
C GLN A 29 -7.88 -8.29 -1.66
N GLY A 30 -8.14 -8.98 -2.78
CA GLY A 30 -8.49 -8.37 -4.06
C GLY A 30 -9.70 -7.44 -3.98
N GLY A 31 -9.70 -6.42 -4.84
CA GLY A 31 -10.78 -5.43 -4.93
C GLY A 31 -10.75 -4.33 -3.87
N LEU A 32 -9.96 -4.48 -2.79
CA LEU A 32 -9.76 -3.43 -1.79
C LEU A 32 -8.78 -2.35 -2.27
N TRP A 33 -8.88 -1.18 -1.65
CA TRP A 33 -7.94 -0.07 -1.84
C TRP A 33 -6.70 -0.25 -0.96
N GLU A 34 -5.54 0.17 -1.46
CA GLU A 34 -4.27 0.16 -0.73
C GLU A 34 -3.41 1.41 -1.02
N PHE A 35 -2.47 1.70 -0.11
CA PHE A 35 -1.44 2.70 -0.33
C PHE A 35 -0.21 2.07 -1.02
N PRO A 36 0.50 2.84 -1.86
CA PRO A 36 1.79 2.41 -2.39
C PRO A 36 2.77 2.10 -1.25
N GLY A 37 3.47 0.97 -1.32
CA GLY A 37 4.39 0.56 -0.27
C GLY A 37 4.88 -0.87 -0.43
N GLY A 38 5.55 -1.38 0.61
CA GLY A 38 6.11 -2.73 0.58
C GLY A 38 6.73 -3.16 1.90
N LYS A 39 7.14 -4.43 1.93
CA LYS A 39 7.91 -5.00 3.04
C LYS A 39 9.26 -4.28 3.13
N VAL A 40 9.66 -3.95 4.36
CA VAL A 40 10.99 -3.43 4.64
C VAL A 40 11.98 -4.58 4.66
N GLU A 41 13.04 -4.49 3.86
CA GLU A 41 14.14 -5.45 3.86
C GLU A 41 15.24 -5.04 4.86
N GLU A 42 16.07 -6.00 5.25
CA GLU A 42 17.25 -5.72 6.08
C GLU A 42 18.24 -4.87 5.28
N GLY A 43 18.83 -3.86 5.95
CA GLY A 43 19.72 -2.86 5.34
C GLY A 43 21.17 -3.31 5.24
#